data_AF-A0A3C0CVM4-F1
#
_entry.id   AF-A0A3C0CVM4-F1
#
_cell.length_a   1.000
_cell.length_b   1.000
_cell.length_c   1.000
_cell.angle_alpha   90.00
_cell.angle_beta   90.00
_cell.angle_gamma   90.00
#
_symmetry.space_group_name_H-M   'P 1'
#
loop_
_entity.id
_entity.type
_entity.pdbx_description
1 polymer ?
#
loop_
_entity_poly.entity_id
_entity_poly.type
_entity_poly.pdbx_seq_one_letter_code
_entity_poly.pdbx_strand_id
1 'polypeptide(L)'
;MLVQNLLREDAPLAPNEWNSIDQAVVNTAKERLVCRRFISVFGPLGAGVQAICQDIFAGVDAGQMSLLGEEDIHPVHAETRSFKPIPIIYKDFVIHWRDI
;
A
#
# COMPACT_ATOMS: atom_id res chain seq x y z
N MET A 1 -13.94 6.02 15.95
CA MET A 1 -15.04 5.26 15.32
C MET A 1 -14.42 4.51 14.15
N LEU A 2 -14.02 3.25 14.36
CA LEU A 2 -13.33 2.47 13.32
C LEU A 2 -14.37 2.03 12.28
N VAL A 3 -14.18 2.45 11.03
CA VAL A 3 -15.05 2.05 9.92
C VAL A 3 -14.75 0.57 9.60
N GLN A 4 -15.46 -0.36 10.25
CA GLN A 4 -15.52 -1.76 9.82
C GLN A 4 -16.46 -1.85 8.60
N ASN A 5 -15.95 -1.51 7.41
CA ASN A 5 -16.75 -1.51 6.17
C ASN A 5 -16.66 -2.85 5.42
N LEU A 6 -16.95 -3.95 6.11
CA LEU A 6 -16.97 -5.28 5.48
C LEU A 6 -18.29 -6.02 5.70
N LEU A 7 -19.20 -5.46 6.52
CA LEU A 7 -20.55 -5.98 6.79
C LEU A 7 -20.59 -7.50 7.05
N ARG A 8 -19.54 -8.05 7.70
CA ARG A 8 -19.40 -9.50 7.91
C ARG A 8 -20.49 -10.07 8.81
N GLU A 9 -20.95 -9.27 9.77
CA GLU A 9 -21.99 -9.65 10.74
C GLU A 9 -23.38 -9.76 10.08
N ASP A 10 -23.59 -9.12 8.92
CA ASP A 10 -24.85 -9.19 8.18
C ASP A 10 -24.93 -10.45 7.30
N ALA A 11 -23.80 -11.17 7.15
CA ALA A 11 -23.75 -12.41 6.39
C ALA A 11 -24.28 -13.57 7.26
N PRO A 12 -25.06 -14.51 6.68
CA PRO A 12 -25.61 -15.66 7.40
C PRO A 12 -24.55 -16.75 7.62
N LEU A 13 -23.35 -16.42 8.08
CA LEU A 13 -22.25 -17.36 8.28
C LEU A 13 -21.83 -17.42 9.74
N ALA A 14 -21.58 -18.63 10.22
CA ALA A 14 -21.04 -18.86 11.54
C ALA A 14 -19.54 -18.49 11.61
N PRO A 15 -18.99 -18.18 12.80
CA PRO A 15 -17.59 -17.77 12.93
C PRO A 15 -16.57 -18.81 12.43
N ASN A 16 -16.89 -20.10 12.53
CA ASN A 16 -16.06 -21.19 12.01
C ASN A 16 -16.04 -21.22 10.48
N GLU A 17 -17.17 -20.94 9.82
CA GLU A 17 -17.27 -20.88 8.36
C GLU A 17 -16.45 -19.69 7.81
N TRP A 18 -16.56 -18.53 8.46
CA TRP A 18 -15.72 -17.36 8.16
C TRP A 18 -14.23 -17.66 8.27
N ASN A 19 -13.82 -18.37 9.33
CA ASN A 19 -12.43 -18.77 9.51
C ASN A 19 -11.95 -19.70 8.38
N SER A 20 -12.79 -20.64 7.93
CA SER A 20 -12.46 -21.52 6.80
C SER A 20 -12.23 -20.73 5.51
N ILE A 21 -13.10 -19.73 5.24
CA ILE A 21 -12.97 -18.84 4.08
C ILE A 21 -11.69 -18.00 4.18
N ASP A 22 -11.44 -17.36 5.32
CA ASP A 22 -10.25 -16.53 5.53
C ASP A 22 -8.95 -17.33 5.36
N GLN A 23 -8.90 -18.57 5.87
CA GLN A 23 -7.76 -19.45 5.70
C GLN A 23 -7.53 -19.80 4.22
N ALA A 24 -8.58 -20.17 3.49
CA ALA A 24 -8.48 -20.49 2.07
C ALA A 24 -7.96 -19.29 1.25
N VAL A 25 -8.48 -18.08 1.53
CA VAL A 25 -8.06 -16.84 0.87
C VAL A 25 -6.61 -16.51 1.18
N VAL A 26 -6.20 -16.55 2.45
CA VAL A 26 -4.83 -16.21 2.88
C VAL A 26 -3.82 -17.20 2.31
N ASN A 27 -4.12 -18.50 2.32
CA ASN A 27 -3.23 -19.52 1.79
C ASN A 27 -3.05 -19.36 0.28
N THR A 28 -4.15 -19.16 -0.45
CA THR A 28 -4.11 -18.90 -1.90
C THR A 28 -3.30 -17.63 -2.21
N ALA A 29 -3.50 -16.55 -1.45
CA ALA A 29 -2.77 -15.31 -1.65
C ALA A 29 -1.26 -15.47 -1.42
N LYS A 30 -0.84 -16.21 -0.38
CA LYS A 30 0.59 -16.51 -0.11
C LYS A 30 1.26 -17.27 -1.25
N GLU A 31 0.54 -18.21 -1.85
CA GLU A 31 1.05 -19.01 -2.98
C GLU A 31 1.17 -18.20 -4.27
N ARG A 32 0.18 -17.33 -4.55
CA ARG A 32 0.06 -16.62 -5.84
C ARG A 32 0.77 -15.27 -5.88
N LEU A 33 0.87 -14.53 -4.77
CA LEU A 33 1.48 -13.19 -4.73
C LEU A 33 3.01 -13.26 -4.65
N VAL A 34 3.65 -13.68 -5.74
CA VAL A 34 5.10 -13.93 -5.81
C VAL A 34 5.97 -12.69 -5.54
N CYS A 35 5.56 -11.49 -6.01
CA CYS A 35 6.38 -10.28 -5.85
C CYS A 35 6.59 -9.87 -4.39
N ARG A 36 5.64 -10.18 -3.51
CA ARG A 36 5.73 -9.89 -2.06
C ARG A 36 6.81 -10.73 -1.34
N ARG A 37 7.42 -11.71 -2.01
CA ARG A 37 8.49 -12.54 -1.44
C ARG A 37 9.84 -11.82 -1.42
N PHE A 38 10.03 -10.83 -2.30
CA PHE A 38 11.30 -10.11 -2.42
C PHE A 38 11.14 -8.58 -2.44
N ILE A 39 9.95 -8.06 -2.71
CA ILE A 39 9.64 -6.63 -2.54
C ILE A 39 9.06 -6.43 -1.14
N SER A 40 9.69 -5.54 -0.36
CA SER A 40 9.21 -5.15 0.96
C SER A 40 7.80 -4.57 0.89
N VAL A 41 6.93 -5.04 1.78
CA VAL A 41 5.56 -4.55 1.89
C VAL A 41 5.54 -3.27 2.73
N PHE A 42 4.91 -2.22 2.20
CA PHE A 42 4.70 -0.95 2.89
C PHE A 42 3.23 -0.81 3.31
N GLY A 43 2.96 -0.62 4.60
CA GLY A 43 1.60 -0.51 5.16
C GLY A 43 1.38 -1.41 6.38
N PRO A 44 0.14 -1.50 6.93
CA PRO A 44 -1.12 -0.99 6.38
C PRO A 44 -1.34 0.51 6.65
N LEU A 45 -1.75 1.25 5.61
CA LEU A 45 -1.93 2.71 5.70
C LEU A 45 -3.31 3.12 6.25
N GLY A 46 -4.26 2.18 6.28
CA GLY A 46 -5.64 2.43 6.70
C GLY A 46 -6.57 2.81 5.55
N ALA A 47 -7.88 2.65 5.77
CA ALA A 47 -8.91 2.79 4.73
C ALA A 47 -9.12 4.22 4.21
N GLY A 48 -8.63 5.24 4.93
CA GLY A 48 -8.78 6.65 4.55
C GLY A 48 -7.63 7.20 3.68
N VAL A 49 -6.56 6.43 3.47
CA VAL A 49 -5.38 6.91 2.73
C VAL A 49 -5.57 6.67 1.23
N GLN A 50 -5.59 7.76 0.46
CA GLN A 50 -5.83 7.72 -0.98
C GLN A 50 -4.56 7.91 -1.82
N ALA A 51 -3.51 8.49 -1.26
CA ALA A 51 -2.25 8.72 -1.97
C ALA A 51 -1.05 8.73 -1.01
N ILE A 52 0.12 8.42 -1.55
CA ILE A 52 1.42 8.51 -0.86
C ILE A 52 2.19 9.69 -1.44
N CYS A 53 2.72 10.53 -0.56
CA CYS A 53 3.65 11.60 -0.95
C CYS A 53 5.01 10.99 -1.28
N GLN A 54 5.53 11.30 -2.46
CA GLN A 54 6.87 10.94 -2.89
C GLN A 54 7.61 12.23 -3.27
N ASP A 55 8.62 12.58 -2.48
CA ASP A 55 9.53 13.69 -2.77
C ASP A 55 10.58 13.24 -3.77
N ILE A 56 10.70 13.98 -4.87
CA ILE A 56 11.68 13.77 -5.92
C ILE A 56 12.76 14.83 -5.73
N PHE A 57 13.97 14.36 -5.42
CA PHE A 57 15.15 15.20 -5.30
C PHE A 57 15.90 15.19 -6.63
N ALA A 58 16.37 16.37 -7.04
CA ALA A 58 17.20 16.57 -8.23
C ALA A 58 18.44 17.38 -7.86
N GLY A 59 19.29 17.65 -8.85
CA GLY A 59 20.64 18.16 -8.63
C GLY A 59 21.65 17.02 -8.75
N VAL A 60 22.44 17.10 -9.81
CA VAL A 60 23.65 16.28 -10.04
C VAL A 60 24.83 17.21 -10.36
N ASP A 61 24.73 18.46 -9.94
CA ASP A 61 25.74 19.47 -10.22
C ASP A 61 27.04 19.11 -9.50
N ALA A 62 28.16 19.30 -10.20
CA ALA A 62 29.46 19.07 -9.61
C ALA A 62 29.63 19.96 -8.38
N GLY A 63 30.14 19.40 -7.28
CA GLY A 63 30.46 20.17 -6.09
C GLY A 63 31.44 21.28 -6.45
N GLN A 64 31.01 22.54 -6.31
CA GLN A 64 31.85 23.69 -6.56
C GLN A 64 32.47 24.16 -5.24
N MET A 65 33.66 24.77 -5.31
CA MET A 65 34.32 25.37 -4.16
C MET A 65 34.47 26.86 -4.46
N SER A 66 33.83 27.70 -3.64
CA SER A 66 33.97 29.15 -3.71
C SER A 66 34.98 29.63 -2.67
N LEU A 67 35.90 30.51 -3.07
CA LEU A 67 36.94 31.07 -2.21
C LEU A 67 36.38 32.01 -1.13
N LEU A 68 35.25 32.66 -1.42
CA LEU A 68 34.59 33.63 -0.53
C LEU A 68 33.38 33.04 0.19
N GLY A 69 32.91 31.85 -0.21
CA GLY A 69 31.74 31.19 0.38
C GLY A 69 30.42 31.89 0.10
N GLU A 70 30.36 32.75 -0.93
CA GLU A 70 29.18 33.57 -1.26
C GLU A 70 28.08 32.81 -2.01
N GLU A 71 28.37 31.61 -2.51
CA GLU A 71 27.41 30.78 -3.24
C GLU A 71 26.78 29.72 -2.34
N ASP A 72 25.46 29.76 -2.19
CA ASP A 72 24.67 28.67 -1.61
C ASP A 72 24.59 27.52 -2.63
N ILE A 73 25.61 26.68 -2.63
CA ILE A 73 25.69 25.53 -3.54
C ILE A 73 24.85 24.41 -2.95
N HIS A 74 23.70 24.14 -3.58
CA HIS A 74 22.83 23.01 -3.26
C HIS A 74 22.94 21.94 -4.35
N PRO A 75 23.99 21.09 -4.34
CA PRO A 75 24.21 20.08 -5.37
C PRO A 75 23.10 19.04 -5.41
N VAL A 76 22.31 18.92 -4.33
CA VAL A 76 21.04 18.18 -4.29
C VAL A 76 19.98 19.09 -3.67
N HIS A 77 18.84 19.23 -4.34
CA HIS A 77 17.68 20.00 -3.90
C HIS A 77 16.38 19.23 -4.12
N ALA A 78 15.35 19.52 -3.32
CA ALA A 78 14.01 18.97 -3.54
C ALA A 78 13.37 19.67 -4.74
N GLU A 79 13.14 18.93 -5.84
CA GLU A 79 12.61 19.51 -7.07
C GLU A 79 11.09 19.54 -7.05
N THR A 80 10.47 18.40 -6.72
CA THR A 80 9.00 18.28 -6.79
C THR A 80 8.49 17.23 -5.82
N ARG A 81 7.33 17.50 -5.21
CA ARG A 81 6.53 16.50 -4.50
C ARG A 81 5.48 15.91 -5.44
N SER A 82 5.54 14.61 -5.67
CA SER A 82 4.54 13.88 -6.43
C SER A 82 3.62 13.08 -5.50
N PHE A 83 2.34 13.00 -5.83
CA PHE A 83 1.37 12.18 -5.10
C PHE A 83 1.06 10.93 -5.92
N LYS A 84 1.34 9.76 -5.36
CA LYS A 84 1.05 8.47 -6.00
C LYS A 84 -0.28 7.94 -5.46
N PRO A 85 -1.35 7.87 -6.27
CA PRO A 85 -2.64 7.39 -5.80
C PRO A 85 -2.57 5.89 -5.49
N ILE A 86 -3.28 5.47 -4.45
CA ILE A 86 -3.44 4.06 -4.07
C ILE A 86 -4.73 3.53 -4.70
N PRO A 87 -4.67 2.57 -5.63
CA PRO A 87 -5.87 1.99 -6.23
C PRO A 87 -6.61 1.10 -5.24
N ILE A 88 -7.95 1.15 -5.28
CA ILE A 88 -8.81 0.20 -4.58
C ILE A 88 -9.03 -1.00 -5.51
N ILE A 89 -8.74 -2.21 -5.01
CA ILE A 89 -8.97 -3.47 -5.72
C ILE A 89 -10.06 -4.23 -4.97
N TYR A 90 -11.12 -4.60 -5.67
CA TYR A 90 -12.19 -5.45 -5.14
C TYR A 90 -12.59 -6.49 -6.19
N LYS A 91 -13.02 -7.64 -5.71
CA LYS A 91 -13.53 -8.73 -6.56
C LYS A 91 -14.57 -9.52 -5.79
N ASP A 92 -15.76 -9.58 -6.36
CA ASP A 92 -16.87 -10.34 -5.77
C ASP A 92 -16.77 -11.83 -6.14
N PHE A 93 -17.27 -12.67 -5.25
CA PHE A 93 -17.44 -14.11 -5.45
C PHE A 93 -18.74 -14.59 -4.81
N VAL A 94 -19.20 -15.77 -5.22
CA VAL A 94 -20.42 -16.39 -4.70
C VAL A 94 -20.05 -17.78 -4.19
N ILE A 95 -20.58 -18.13 -3.01
CA ILE A 95 -20.52 -19.48 -2.47
C ILE A 95 -21.94 -20.00 -2.37
N HIS A 96 -22.18 -21.23 -2.83
CA HIS A 96 -23.47 -21.87 -2.65
C HIS A 96 -23.62 -22.36 -1.21
N TRP A 97 -24.76 -22.10 -0.59
CA TRP A 97 -25.05 -22.53 0.78
C TRP A 97 -24.86 -24.03 1.05
N ARG A 98 -25.04 -24.87 0.02
CA ARG A 98 -24.84 -26.33 0.13
C ARG A 98 -23.36 -26.74 0.25
N ASP A 99 -22.46 -25.84 -0.12
CA ASP A 99 -21.01 -26.06 -0.15
C ASP A 99 -20.30 -25.38 1.04
N ILE A 100 -21.07 -24.73 1.93
CA ILE A 100 -20.63 -24.13 3.20
C ILE A 100 -20.77 -25.19 4.29
#